data_AF-A0A8T7KCC0-F1
#
_entry.id   AF-A0A8T7KCC0-F1
#
_cell.length_a   1.000
_cell.length_b   1.000
_cell.length_c   1.000
_cell.angle_alpha   90.00
_cell.angle_beta   90.00
_cell.angle_gamma   90.00
#
_symmetry.space_group_name_H-M   'P 1'
#
loop_
_entity.id
_entity.type
_entity.pdbx_description
1 polymer ?
#
loop_
_entity_poly.entity_id
_entity_poly.type
_entity_poly.pdbx_seq_one_letter_code
_entity_poly.pdbx_strand_id
1 'polypeptide(L)'
;MAVEKIGGSNPIVPANEGNAKSKEVKGAKPGQSDRVELSEKAKLLFAAEKAKKLGAIRAKVKKGFYEEPEVTKKVVEGVLRDLKRAPQV
;
A
#
# COMPACT_ATOMS: atom_id res chain seq x y z
N MET A 1 25.45 21.20 24.25
CA MET A 1 24.04 21.65 24.34
C MET A 1 23.80 22.54 23.14
N ALA A 2 22.82 22.38 22.25
CA ALA A 2 21.69 21.47 22.11
C ALA A 2 21.50 21.19 20.59
N VAL A 3 21.00 20.01 20.25
CA VAL A 3 20.68 19.59 18.88
C VAL A 3 19.21 19.95 18.64
N GLU A 4 18.95 20.92 17.76
CA GLU A 4 17.58 21.20 17.31
C GLU A 4 17.15 20.17 16.25
N LYS A 5 16.01 19.53 16.54
CA LYS A 5 15.37 18.48 15.74
C LYS A 5 14.85 19.05 14.42
N ILE A 6 15.35 18.58 13.29
CA ILE A 6 14.66 18.71 11.99
C ILE A 6 13.70 17.53 11.86
N GLY A 7 12.48 17.72 12.32
CA GLY A 7 11.40 16.76 12.18
C GLY A 7 10.15 17.46 11.64
N GLY A 8 9.64 16.98 10.51
CA GLY A 8 8.29 17.32 10.04
C GLY A 8 8.22 17.82 8.60
N SER A 9 8.54 16.97 7.62
CA SER A 9 8.06 17.15 6.25
C SER A 9 6.55 16.91 6.20
N ASN A 10 5.76 17.94 6.49
CA ASN A 10 4.33 17.91 6.19
C ASN A 10 4.16 18.03 4.66
N PRO A 11 3.43 17.13 3.99
CA PRO A 11 3.12 17.29 2.59
C PRO A 11 2.23 18.53 2.41
N ILE A 12 2.60 19.41 1.47
CA ILE A 12 1.82 20.58 1.10
C ILE A 12 0.50 20.09 0.49
N VAL A 13 -0.60 20.27 1.22
CA VAL A 13 -1.96 20.09 0.71
C VAL A 13 -2.29 21.34 -0.11
N PRO A 14 -2.70 21.24 -1.38
CA PRO A 14 -3.12 22.41 -2.15
C PRO A 14 -4.36 23.02 -1.51
N ALA A 15 -4.27 24.31 -1.15
CA ALA A 15 -5.39 25.09 -0.65
C ALA A 15 -6.41 25.26 -1.78
N ASN A 16 -7.59 24.66 -1.61
CA ASN A 16 -8.69 24.77 -2.56
C ASN A 16 -9.45 26.08 -2.26
N GLU A 17 -9.01 27.19 -2.86
CA GLU A 17 -9.79 28.42 -2.89
C GLU A 17 -10.82 28.33 -4.02
N GLY A 18 -12.07 28.07 -3.64
CA GLY A 18 -13.20 28.01 -4.56
C GLY A 18 -14.50 28.12 -3.78
N ASN A 19 -14.92 29.35 -3.47
CA ASN A 19 -16.22 29.65 -2.87
C ASN A 19 -17.33 29.44 -3.91
N ALA A 20 -17.73 28.19 -4.12
CA ALA A 20 -18.94 27.84 -4.85
C ALA A 20 -20.06 27.56 -3.84
N LYS A 21 -21.13 28.37 -3.90
CA LYS A 21 -22.33 28.26 -3.07
C LYS A 21 -22.80 26.82 -2.99
N SER A 22 -22.71 26.22 -1.81
CA SER A 22 -23.20 24.87 -1.54
C SER A 22 -24.73 24.87 -1.62
N LYS A 23 -25.29 24.28 -2.68
CA LYS A 23 -26.70 23.85 -2.64
C LYS A 23 -26.77 22.69 -1.67
N GLU A 24 -27.48 22.89 -0.56
CA GLU A 24 -27.72 21.88 0.46
C GLU A 24 -28.50 20.70 -0.15
N VAL A 25 -27.79 19.59 -0.41
CA VAL A 25 -28.40 18.35 -0.89
C VAL A 25 -28.96 17.62 0.33
N LYS A 26 -30.27 17.73 0.55
CA LYS A 26 -30.99 16.89 1.51
C LYS A 26 -30.85 15.41 1.10
N GLY A 27 -30.15 14.63 1.92
CA GLY A 27 -30.24 13.17 1.92
C GLY A 27 -28.97 12.41 1.57
N ALA A 28 -27.87 12.60 2.31
CA ALA A 28 -26.78 11.62 2.31
C ALA A 28 -27.16 10.46 3.25
N LYS A 29 -27.56 9.31 2.68
CA LYS A 29 -27.70 8.06 3.45
C LYS A 29 -26.29 7.58 3.84
N PRO A 30 -25.99 7.31 5.12
CA PRO A 30 -24.71 6.71 5.51
C PRO A 30 -24.70 5.25 5.02
N GLY A 31 -23.90 4.95 3.99
CA GLY A 31 -23.76 3.59 3.48
C GLY A 31 -23.53 3.45 1.98
N GLN A 32 -23.57 4.53 1.21
CA GLN A 32 -23.19 4.45 -0.20
C GLN A 32 -21.67 4.55 -0.31
N SER A 33 -21.01 3.39 -0.45
CA SER A 33 -19.59 3.36 -0.75
C SER A 33 -19.37 3.99 -2.14
N ASP A 34 -18.52 5.00 -2.21
CA ASP A 34 -18.07 5.57 -3.48
C ASP A 34 -17.28 4.50 -4.24
N ARG A 35 -17.99 3.73 -5.07
CA ARG A 35 -17.40 2.69 -5.89
C ARG A 35 -16.76 3.34 -7.12
N VAL A 36 -15.46 3.56 -7.04
CA VAL A 36 -14.66 3.99 -8.19
C VAL A 36 -14.40 2.78 -9.07
N GLU A 37 -14.95 2.77 -10.30
CA GLU A 37 -14.66 1.73 -11.28
C GLU A 37 -13.43 2.08 -12.11
N LEU A 38 -12.50 1.12 -12.20
CA LEU A 38 -11.32 1.26 -13.06
C LEU A 38 -11.71 1.17 -14.54
N SER A 39 -11.10 2.01 -15.36
CA SER A 39 -11.19 1.89 -16.82
C SER A 39 -10.66 0.53 -17.28
N GLU A 40 -11.16 0.04 -18.41
CA GLU A 40 -10.76 -1.27 -18.96
C GLU A 40 -9.25 -1.36 -19.18
N LYS A 41 -8.65 -0.27 -19.67
CA LYS A 41 -7.19 -0.15 -19.84
C LYS A 41 -6.44 -0.31 -18.51
N ALA A 42 -6.93 0.29 -17.42
CA ALA A 42 -6.31 0.18 -16.11
C ALA A 42 -6.42 -1.24 -15.54
N LYS A 43 -7.56 -1.91 -15.72
CA LYS A 43 -7.75 -3.32 -15.33
C LYS A 43 -6.76 -4.24 -16.05
N LEU A 44 -6.57 -4.04 -17.36
CA LEU A 44 -5.65 -4.83 -18.18
C LEU A 44 -4.18 -4.66 -17.78
N LEU A 45 -3.74 -3.42 -17.53
CA LEU A 45 -2.38 -3.15 -17.07
C LEU A 45 -2.08 -3.84 -15.73
N PHE A 46 -3.03 -3.76 -14.79
CA PHE A 46 -2.88 -4.41 -13.49
C PHE A 46 -2.86 -5.94 -13.59
N ALA A 47 -3.68 -6.53 -14.47
CA ALA A 47 -3.66 -7.95 -14.75
C ALA A 47 -2.32 -8.40 -15.37
N ALA A 48 -1.77 -7.62 -16.30
CA ALA A 48 -0.48 -7.90 -16.93
C ALA A 48 0.68 -7.84 -15.91
N GLU A 49 0.67 -6.86 -14.99
CA GLU A 49 1.67 -6.79 -13.91
C GLU A 49 1.58 -7.98 -12.96
N LYS A 50 0.36 -8.38 -12.58
CA LYS A 50 0.14 -9.59 -11.76
C LYS A 50 0.68 -10.84 -12.45
N ALA A 51 0.39 -11.01 -13.73
CA ALA A 51 0.88 -12.15 -14.50
C ALA A 51 2.41 -12.20 -14.55
N LYS A 52 3.08 -11.06 -14.77
CA LYS A 52 4.55 -10.96 -14.73
C LYS A 52 5.12 -11.33 -13.36
N LYS A 53 4.54 -10.82 -12.28
CA LYS A 53 4.95 -11.14 -10.90
C LYS A 53 4.82 -12.64 -10.62
N LEU A 54 3.69 -13.24 -11.00
CA LEU A 54 3.47 -14.69 -10.85
C LEU A 54 4.46 -15.52 -11.66
N GLY A 55 4.78 -15.10 -12.89
CA GLY A 55 5.80 -15.74 -13.72
C GLY A 55 7.18 -15.74 -13.06
N ALA A 56 7.60 -14.59 -12.52
CA ALA A 56 8.86 -14.46 -11.81
C ALA A 56 8.92 -15.33 -10.54
N ILE A 57 7.82 -15.43 -9.79
CA ILE A 57 7.74 -16.31 -8.61
C ILE A 57 7.87 -17.76 -9.03
N ARG A 58 7.14 -18.21 -10.06
CA ARG A 58 7.25 -19.60 -10.57
C ARG A 58 8.67 -19.94 -11.01
N ALA A 59 9.36 -19.01 -11.68
CA ALA A 59 10.75 -19.21 -12.07
C ALA A 59 11.68 -19.36 -10.85
N LYS A 60 11.49 -18.54 -9.81
CA LYS A 60 12.26 -18.64 -8.55
C LYS A 60 12.00 -19.95 -7.81
N VAL A 61 10.74 -20.41 -7.77
CA VAL A 61 10.38 -21.71 -7.18
C VAL A 61 11.08 -22.84 -7.93
N LYS A 62 11.01 -22.87 -9.26
CA LYS A 62 11.69 -23.88 -10.07
C LYS A 62 13.21 -23.91 -9.88
N LYS A 63 13.81 -22.76 -9.57
CA LYS A 63 15.26 -22.63 -9.31
C LYS A 63 15.65 -23.07 -7.89
N GLY A 64 14.72 -23.46 -7.03
CA GLY A 64 15.03 -23.78 -5.63
C GLY A 64 15.43 -22.54 -4.82
N PHE A 65 15.14 -21.33 -5.29
CA PHE A 65 15.57 -20.09 -4.64
C PHE A 65 15.14 -19.98 -3.16
N TYR A 66 14.01 -20.59 -2.80
CA TYR A 66 13.49 -20.56 -1.44
C TYR A 66 14.09 -21.65 -0.52
N GLU A 67 14.83 -22.60 -1.07
CA GLU A 67 15.55 -23.64 -0.31
C GLU A 67 16.93 -23.15 0.14
N GLU A 68 17.41 -22.04 -0.45
CA GLU A 68 18.66 -21.42 -0.07
C GLU A 68 18.64 -20.99 1.42
N PRO A 69 19.71 -21.29 2.19
CA PRO A 69 19.76 -21.01 3.62
C PRO A 69 19.70 -19.51 3.91
N GLU A 70 20.17 -18.66 3.00
CA GLU A 70 20.10 -17.20 3.13
C GLU A 70 18.65 -16.68 3.06
N VAL A 71 17.83 -17.27 2.20
CA VAL A 71 16.43 -16.87 2.04
C VAL A 71 15.63 -17.30 3.26
N THR A 72 15.88 -18.51 3.74
CA THR A 72 15.27 -19.02 4.99
C THR A 72 15.59 -18.11 6.18
N LYS A 73 16.85 -17.68 6.35
CA LYS A 73 17.24 -16.74 7.42
C LYS A 73 16.46 -15.43 7.36
N LYS A 74 16.36 -14.81 6.18
CA LYS A 74 15.61 -13.55 6.00
C LYS A 74 14.13 -13.70 6.32
N VAL A 75 13.52 -14.83 5.93
CA VAL A 75 12.12 -15.11 6.25
C VAL A 75 11.93 -15.23 7.77
N VAL A 76 12.79 -16.00 8.44
CA VAL A 76 12.75 -16.15 9.91
C VAL A 76 12.92 -14.80 10.61
N GLU A 77 13.89 -13.98 10.18
CA GLU A 77 14.08 -12.63 10.72
C GLU A 77 12.87 -11.72 10.55
N GLY A 78 12.21 -11.79 9.38
CA GLY A 78 10.97 -11.07 9.11
C GLY A 78 9.84 -11.48 10.05
N VAL A 79 9.61 -12.79 10.19
CA VAL A 79 8.59 -13.34 11.10
C VAL A 79 8.87 -12.94 12.56
N LEU A 80 10.12 -13.04 13.01
CA LEU A 80 10.50 -12.62 14.36
C LEU A 80 10.28 -11.12 14.58
N ARG A 81 10.50 -10.28 13.57
CA ARG A 81 10.23 -8.85 13.64
C ARG A 81 8.73 -8.57 13.76
N ASP A 82 7.90 -9.27 13.00
CA ASP A 82 6.45 -9.09 13.03
C ASP A 82 5.87 -9.53 14.38
N LEU A 83 6.35 -10.64 14.94
CA LEU A 83 5.97 -11.10 16.28
C LEU A 83 6.35 -10.09 17.38
N LYS A 84 7.51 -9.44 17.26
CA LYS A 84 7.94 -8.39 18.21
C LYS A 84 7.18 -7.07 18.04
N ARG A 85 6.62 -6.82 16.84
CA ARG A 85 5.87 -5.61 16.51
C ARG A 85 4.38 -5.74 16.86
N ALA A 86 3.85 -6.95 16.94
CA ALA A 86 2.51 -7.17 17.44
C ALA A 86 2.41 -6.61 18.88
N PRO A 87 1.44 -5.72 19.17
CA PRO A 87 1.16 -5.38 20.55
C PRO A 87 0.78 -6.68 21.27
N GLN A 88 1.54 -7.01 22.31
CA GLN A 88 1.10 -8.01 23.28
C GLN A 88 -0.25 -7.51 23.80
N VAL A 89 -1.33 -8.19 23.43
CA VAL A 89 -2.67 -7.91 23.94
C VAL A 89 -2.74 -8.37 25.38
#